data_AF-A0AAC9NXN7-F1
#
_entry.id   AF-A0AAC9NXN7-F1
#
_cell.length_a   1.000
_cell.length_b   1.000
_cell.length_c   1.000
_cell.angle_alpha   90.00
_cell.angle_beta   90.00
_cell.angle_gamma   90.00
#
_symmetry.space_group_name_H-M   'P 1'
#
loop_
_entity.id
_entity.type
_entity.pdbx_description
1 polymer ?
#
loop_
_entity_poly.entity_id
_entity_poly.type
_entity_poly.pdbx_seq_one_letter_code
_entity_poly.pdbx_strand_id
1 'polypeptide(L)' 'MTARTRHRDPARKPLSRGRLTAFLIVAVAAAVIIGANAHLVAVALSSQPDCVAHLKAPGGGEGAFRAAKSSC' A
#
# COMPACT_ATOMS: atom_id res chain seq x y z
N MET A 1 32.69 -47.16 -26.98
CA MET A 1 33.24 -45.81 -26.70
C MET A 1 32.11 -44.80 -26.80
N THR A 2 31.49 -44.42 -25.68
CA THR A 2 30.34 -43.49 -25.66
C THR A 2 30.78 -42.12 -25.16
N ALA A 3 30.66 -41.12 -26.03
CA ALA A 3 30.95 -39.73 -25.72
C ALA A 3 29.94 -39.19 -24.69
N ARG A 4 30.45 -38.75 -23.53
CA ARG A 4 29.67 -38.12 -22.47
C ARG A 4 29.52 -36.63 -22.77
N THR A 5 28.36 -36.21 -23.26
CA THR A 5 27.99 -34.81 -23.37
C THR A 5 27.81 -34.23 -21.96
N ARG A 6 28.67 -33.29 -21.55
CA ARG A 6 28.45 -32.53 -20.31
C ARG A 6 27.39 -31.46 -20.57
N HIS A 7 26.22 -31.63 -19.96
CA HIS A 7 25.24 -30.57 -19.78
C HIS A 7 25.89 -29.49 -18.90
N ARG A 8 26.18 -28.32 -19.46
CA ARG A 8 26.79 -27.20 -18.74
C ARG A 8 25.67 -26.38 -18.13
N ASP A 9 25.51 -26.42 -16.81
CA ASP A 9 24.60 -25.52 -16.11
C ASP A 9 24.96 -24.06 -16.38
N PRO A 10 23.98 -23.17 -16.58
CA PRO A 10 24.25 -21.75 -16.72
C PRO A 10 24.68 -21.20 -15.36
N ALA A 11 25.99 -21.03 -15.20
CA ALA A 11 26.57 -20.32 -14.06
C ALA A 11 25.92 -18.93 -13.97
N ARG A 12 25.06 -18.71 -12.96
CA ARG A 12 24.53 -17.37 -12.67
C ARG A 12 25.73 -16.48 -12.35
N LYS A 13 26.01 -15.50 -13.21
CA LYS A 13 27.08 -14.53 -12.94
C LYS A 13 26.72 -13.77 -11.66
N PRO A 14 27.63 -13.67 -10.67
CA PRO A 14 27.36 -12.86 -9.48
C PRO A 14 27.08 -11.44 -9.94
N LEU A 15 25.99 -10.85 -9.45
CA LEU A 15 25.69 -9.44 -9.72
C LEU A 15 26.88 -8.61 -9.25
N SER A 16 27.35 -7.69 -10.09
CA SER A 16 28.45 -6.80 -9.72
C SER A 16 28.06 -6.00 -8.47
N ARG A 17 29.02 -5.70 -7.60
CA ARG A 17 28.78 -4.99 -6.33
C ARG A 17 27.95 -3.72 -6.53
N GLY A 18 28.22 -2.94 -7.57
CA GLY A 18 27.43 -1.74 -7.90
C GLY A 18 25.97 -2.02 -8.28
N ARG A 19 25.70 -3.10 -9.03
CA ARG A 19 24.33 -3.53 -9.33
C ARG A 19 23.59 -3.97 -8.08
N LEU A 20 24.26 -4.73 -7.20
CA LEU A 20 23.69 -5.14 -5.92
C LEU A 20 23.34 -3.92 -5.06
N THR A 21 24.26 -2.96 -4.94
CA THR A 21 24.01 -1.71 -4.20
C THR A 21 22.83 -0.94 -4.78
N ALA A 22 22.74 -0.80 -6.11
CA ALA A 22 21.61 -0.14 -6.76
C ALA A 22 20.27 -0.85 -6.46
N PHE A 23 20.23 -2.18 -6.54
CA PHE A 23 19.04 -2.96 -6.19
C PHE A 23 18.65 -2.78 -4.72
N LEU A 24 19.62 -2.76 -3.81
CA LEU A 24 19.35 -2.51 -2.39
C LEU A 24 18.76 -1.12 -2.16
N ILE A 25 19.30 -0.08 -2.78
CA ILE A 25 18.76 1.28 -2.68
C ILE A 25 17.32 1.34 -3.18
N VAL A 26 17.05 0.76 -4.35
CA VAL A 26 15.69 0.73 -4.92
C VAL A 26 14.74 -0.06 -4.02
N ALA A 27 15.17 -1.21 -3.49
CA ALA A 27 14.35 -2.02 -2.60
C ALA A 27 14.01 -1.28 -1.29
N VAL A 28 14.98 -0.57 -0.70
CA VAL A 28 14.76 0.24 0.50
C VAL A 28 13.79 1.39 0.20
N ALA A 29 14.01 2.13 -0.89
CA ALA A 29 13.11 3.22 -1.28
C ALA A 29 11.67 2.73 -1.51
N ALA A 30 11.52 1.61 -2.22
CA ALA A 30 10.21 1.00 -2.44
C ALA A 30 9.55 0.57 -1.12
N ALA A 31 10.30 -0.06 -0.21
CA ALA A 31 9.79 -0.45 1.10
C ALA A 31 9.32 0.75 1.93
N VAL A 32 10.06 1.87 1.89
CA VAL A 32 9.65 3.12 2.57
C VAL A 32 8.35 3.66 2.00
N ILE A 33 8.24 3.75 0.67
CA ILE A 33 7.04 4.26 0.01
C ILE A 33 5.83 3.37 0.34
N ILE A 34 5.98 2.05 0.21
CA ILE A 34 4.91 1.10 0.52
C ILE A 34 4.50 1.21 1.99
N GLY A 35 5.48 1.24 2.91
CA GLY A 35 5.23 1.35 4.35
C GLY A 35 4.50 2.65 4.73
N ALA A 36 4.93 3.78 4.16
CA ALA A 36 4.28 5.07 4.39
C ALA A 36 2.82 5.06 3.92
N ASN A 37 2.56 4.56 2.72
CA ASN A 37 1.19 4.47 2.18
C ASN A 37 0.32 3.49 2.99
N ALA A 38 0.87 2.33 3.39
CA ALA A 38 0.17 1.38 4.25
C ALA A 38 -0.19 1.99 5.62
N HIS A 39 0.71 2.80 6.18
CA HIS A 39 0.45 3.54 7.42
C HIS A 39 -0.71 4.53 7.25
N LEU A 40 -0.75 5.29 6.15
CA LEU A 40 -1.84 6.23 5.88
C LEU A 40 -3.20 5.51 5.78
N VAL A 41 -3.25 4.36 5.10
CA VAL A 41 -4.48 3.55 5.01
C VAL A 41 -4.89 3.04 6.40
N ALA A 42 -3.95 2.54 7.19
CA ALA A 42 -4.22 2.09 8.56
C ALA A 42 -4.76 3.23 9.43
N VAL A 43 -4.18 4.42 9.34
CA VAL A 43 -4.66 5.62 10.04
C VAL A 43 -6.08 5.97 9.60
N ALA A 44 -6.35 6.02 8.29
CA ALA A 44 -7.67 6.37 7.76
C ALA A 44 -8.77 5.42 8.27
N LEU A 45 -8.48 4.12 8.37
CA LEU A 45 -9.43 3.11 8.83
C LEU A 45 -9.57 3.07 10.35
N SER A 46 -8.48 3.26 11.09
CA SER A 46 -8.49 3.27 12.57
C SER A 46 -9.02 4.57 13.17
N SER A 47 -9.00 5.66 12.41
CA SER A 47 -9.54 6.96 12.83
C SER A 47 -11.06 7.00 12.86
N GLN A 48 -11.73 5.84 12.77
CA GLN A 48 -13.17 5.59 12.85
C GLN A 48 -13.88 6.84 13.38
N PRO A 49 -14.30 7.76 12.49
CA PRO A 49 -15.02 8.93 12.93
C PRO A 49 -16.33 8.31 13.37
N ASP A 50 -16.45 8.04 14.68
CA ASP A 50 -17.64 7.42 15.24
C ASP A 50 -18.79 8.14 14.55
N CYS A 51 -19.58 7.36 13.79
CA CYS A 51 -20.81 7.85 13.23
C CYS A 51 -21.77 7.91 14.41
N VAL A 52 -21.45 8.84 15.31
CA VAL A 52 -22.29 9.31 16.37
C VAL A 52 -23.62 9.54 15.70
N ALA A 53 -24.67 9.04 16.33
CA ALA A 53 -26.02 9.31 15.90
C ALA A 53 -26.21 10.84 15.98
N HIS A 54 -25.80 11.55 14.93
CA HIS A 54 -26.18 12.93 14.72
C HIS A 54 -27.69 12.85 14.65
N LEU A 55 -28.31 13.22 15.77
CA LEU A 55 -29.74 13.31 15.97
C LEU A 55 -30.28 14.01 14.74
N LYS A 56 -30.83 13.21 13.83
CA LYS A 56 -31.54 13.67 12.66
C LYS A 56 -32.87 14.19 13.17
N ALA A 57 -32.82 15.29 13.92
CA ALA A 57 -34.02 15.98 14.38
C ALA A 57 -34.80 16.32 13.10
N PRO A 58 -36.06 15.89 12.97
CA PRO A 58 -36.78 16.09 11.74
C PRO A 58 -36.95 17.58 11.49
N GLY A 59 -36.51 18.04 10.32
CA GLY A 59 -36.92 19.33 9.76
C GLY A 59 -38.27 19.16 9.12
N GLY A 60 -39.29 19.03 9.94
CA GLY A 60 -40.68 18.95 9.49
C GLY A 60 -41.24 20.30 9.04
N GLY A 61 -40.51 21.06 8.24
CA GLY A 61 -40.99 22.34 7.71
C GLY A 61 -40.23 22.77 6.46
N GLU A 62 -40.97 23.23 5.44
CA GLU A 62 -40.40 23.80 4.22
C GLU A 62 -39.45 24.96 4.56
N GLY A 63 -38.22 24.91 4.04
CA GLY A 63 -37.17 25.89 4.35
C GLY A 63 -36.21 25.52 5.49
N ALA A 64 -36.34 24.34 6.11
CA ALA A 64 -35.42 23.90 7.16
C ALA A 64 -34.04 23.50 6.61
N PHE A 65 -33.01 24.32 6.87
CA PHE A 65 -31.61 23.94 6.63
C PHE A 65 -31.23 22.72 7.48
N ARG A 66 -30.58 21.74 6.85
CA ARG A 66 -30.07 20.54 7.51
C ARG A 66 -28.63 20.33 7.11
N ALA A 67 -27.85 19.76 8.03
CA ALA A 67 -26.49 19.35 7.73
C ALA A 67 -26.49 18.34 6.57
N ALA A 68 -25.46 18.42 5.73
CA ALA A 68 -25.23 17.42 4.69
C ALA A 68 -25.15 16.03 5.34
N LYS A 69 -25.62 15.01 4.60
CA LYS A 69 -25.59 13.63 5.06
C LYS A 69 -24.12 13.22 5.26
N SER A 70 -23.82 12.63 6.42
CA SER A 70 -22.52 12.03 6.68
C SER A 70 -22.23 10.94 5.63
N SER A 71 -20.95 10.67 5.37
CA SER A 71 -20.51 9.58 4.47
C SER A 71 -20.65 8.19 5.09
N CYS A 72 -21.15 8.14 6.32
CA CYS A 72 -21.92 7.05 6.90
C CYS A 72 -23.41 7.43 6.89
#